data_AF-Q4U9P1-F1
#
_entry.id   AF-Q4U9P1-F1
#
_cell.length_a   1.000
_cell.length_b   1.000
_cell.length_c   1.000
_cell.angle_alpha   90.00
_cell.angle_beta   90.00
_cell.angle_gamma   90.00
#
_symmetry.space_group_name_H-M   'P 1'
#
loop_
_entity.id
_entity.type
_entity.pdbx_description
1 polymer ?
#
loop_
_entity_poly.entity_id
_entity_poly.type
_entity_poly.pdbx_seq_one_letter_code
_entity_poly.pdbx_strand_id
1 'polypeptide(L)'
;MWLKYMSFLVLFVGLVLGQPERFALDLFDINDSRYVAEKTRFDNVSYVVFKPQKEKLVTEVLFGQERVWRSSCDQETAQLVLLATKVEVPFLLYVKSELAGPKHYYYYFEDYTWVKTNFEHYLDLLNKHKSDVETKEFTLNLSLTHSSEKVNFSGTTNFKKFDSFFVDNSLVDEWKTEFAATKVVHDVTPLWFAKKEGERAVAGWAYKSGKEHYLVRVLVRNSDFKFRFFNFLKVGNSWTNLELGPFKFLKSDDKVFPEDFYYPEYLNNEPSPTHFMTDSSVSLTNLDDFVDESFEYKPESRPEDYDFKHFNAPIPFTKLHRLDFSKRVPGSVATNVTGLFDNKVTVQSYYPTFGNFFGVVRDGKHVIFERNLDVEACVGVHFYNKDKQRFLADVLVYSPHNPRSEYHVKRNGRWSPVSKGVFTNLMNQL
;
A
#
# COMPACT_ATOMS: atom_id res chain seq x y z
N MET A 1 -12.57 -14.14 -68.30
CA MET A 1 -13.95 -14.18 -67.77
C MET A 1 -14.01 -15.40 -66.86
N TRP A 2 -14.18 -15.18 -65.54
CA TRP A 2 -14.47 -16.20 -64.50
C TRP A 2 -13.31 -17.15 -64.13
N LEU A 3 -13.05 -17.54 -62.88
CA LEU A 3 -13.57 -17.16 -61.57
C LEU A 3 -12.52 -17.58 -60.51
N LYS A 4 -12.42 -16.73 -59.50
CA LYS A 4 -11.85 -16.88 -58.16
C LYS A 4 -11.87 -18.31 -57.58
N TYR A 5 -10.74 -18.79 -57.06
CA TYR A 5 -10.66 -19.53 -55.79
C TYR A 5 -9.27 -19.32 -55.18
N MET A 6 -9.10 -18.19 -54.46
CA MET A 6 -8.01 -18.03 -53.51
C MET A 6 -8.45 -18.72 -52.22
N SER A 7 -7.93 -19.92 -51.98
CA SER A 7 -8.07 -20.61 -50.70
C SER A 7 -7.33 -19.80 -49.63
N PHE A 8 -8.07 -19.11 -48.78
CA PHE A 8 -7.55 -18.53 -47.54
C PHE A 8 -7.26 -19.69 -46.58
N LEU A 9 -6.03 -20.19 -46.60
CA LEU A 9 -5.54 -21.12 -45.59
C LEU A 9 -5.34 -20.30 -44.29
N VAL A 10 -6.37 -20.28 -43.44
CA VAL A 10 -6.24 -19.78 -42.06
C VAL A 10 -5.33 -20.76 -41.33
N LEU A 11 -4.05 -20.42 -41.26
CA LEU A 11 -3.06 -21.08 -40.42
C LEU A 11 -3.43 -20.74 -38.96
N PHE A 12 -4.33 -21.51 -38.37
CA PHE A 12 -4.44 -21.64 -36.93
C PHE A 12 -3.13 -22.26 -36.46
N VAL A 13 -2.14 -21.41 -36.18
CA VAL A 13 -1.04 -21.78 -35.29
C VAL A 13 -1.69 -21.97 -33.94
N GLY A 14 -2.10 -23.21 -33.67
CA GLY A 14 -2.43 -23.66 -32.34
C GLY A 14 -1.17 -23.49 -31.51
N LEU A 15 -1.06 -22.34 -30.84
CA LEU A 15 -0.29 -22.22 -29.62
C LEU A 15 -0.93 -23.22 -28.66
N VAL A 16 -0.42 -24.45 -28.68
CA VAL A 16 -0.59 -25.39 -27.57
C VAL A 16 0.15 -24.74 -26.42
N LEU A 17 -0.52 -23.80 -25.75
CA LEU A 17 -0.18 -23.44 -24.39
C LEU A 17 -0.32 -24.75 -23.63
N GLY A 18 0.82 -25.34 -23.24
CA GLY A 18 0.85 -26.56 -22.45
C GLY A 18 -0.10 -26.38 -21.28
N GLN A 19 -0.91 -27.41 -20.99
CA GLN A 19 -1.80 -27.32 -19.84
C GLN A 19 -0.94 -27.11 -18.59
N PRO A 20 -1.35 -26.20 -17.69
CA PRO A 20 -0.59 -25.92 -16.49
C PRO A 20 -0.44 -27.20 -15.67
N GLU A 21 0.75 -27.42 -15.12
CA GLU A 21 1.06 -28.64 -14.39
C GLU A 21 0.36 -28.60 -13.03
N ARG A 22 -0.42 -29.64 -12.74
CA ARG A 22 -1.11 -29.81 -11.45
C ARG A 22 -0.37 -30.82 -10.59
N PHE A 23 -0.17 -30.50 -9.32
CA PHE A 23 0.57 -31.37 -8.42
C PHE A 23 0.12 -31.25 -6.96
N ALA A 24 0.53 -32.23 -6.16
CA ALA A 24 0.41 -32.22 -4.70
C ALA A 24 1.70 -31.64 -4.10
N LEU A 25 1.57 -30.60 -3.28
CA LEU A 25 2.67 -29.99 -2.53
C LEU A 25 2.95 -30.83 -1.28
N ASP A 26 4.11 -31.47 -1.21
CA ASP A 26 4.57 -32.13 0.02
C ASP A 26 5.39 -31.15 0.87
N LEU A 27 4.95 -30.92 2.11
CA LEU A 27 5.59 -30.00 3.04
C LEU A 27 6.95 -30.49 3.57
N PHE A 28 7.34 -31.75 3.33
CA PHE A 28 8.68 -32.25 3.67
C PHE A 28 9.72 -32.07 2.55
N ASP A 29 9.30 -31.99 1.29
CA ASP A 29 10.23 -31.97 0.14
C ASP A 29 10.57 -30.54 -0.33
N ILE A 30 11.28 -29.79 0.49
CA ILE A 30 11.59 -28.37 0.23
C ILE A 30 12.43 -28.09 -1.03
N ASN A 31 12.90 -29.11 -1.77
CA ASN A 31 13.81 -28.99 -2.91
C ASN A 31 13.14 -29.19 -4.28
N ASP A 32 11.81 -29.16 -4.34
CA ASP A 32 11.08 -29.34 -5.59
C ASP A 32 11.07 -28.07 -6.45
N SER A 33 11.52 -28.19 -7.69
CA SER A 33 11.54 -27.11 -8.69
C SER A 33 10.17 -26.49 -9.02
N ARG A 34 9.06 -27.14 -8.68
CA ARG A 34 7.69 -26.67 -9.01
C ARG A 34 7.22 -25.52 -8.12
N TYR A 35 7.92 -25.26 -7.04
CA TYR A 35 7.61 -24.16 -6.13
C TYR A 35 8.89 -23.55 -5.54
N VAL A 36 8.73 -22.47 -4.80
CA VAL A 36 9.76 -21.87 -3.97
C VAL A 36 9.38 -22.11 -2.53
N ALA A 37 10.27 -22.73 -1.76
CA ALA A 37 10.18 -22.80 -0.30
C ALA A 37 11.20 -21.85 0.32
N GLU A 38 10.72 -20.95 1.16
CA GLU A 38 11.56 -19.98 1.87
C GLU A 38 11.33 -20.13 3.37
N LYS A 39 12.40 -20.40 4.12
CA LYS A 39 12.39 -20.26 5.57
C LYS A 39 12.46 -18.77 5.90
N THR A 40 11.49 -18.26 6.63
CA THR A 40 11.44 -16.86 7.06
C THR A 40 11.02 -16.79 8.53
N ARG A 41 11.33 -15.67 9.18
CA ARG A 41 10.87 -15.40 10.53
C ARG A 41 10.18 -14.05 10.57
N PHE A 42 9.04 -14.01 11.23
CA PHE A 42 8.25 -12.79 11.32
C PHE A 42 7.44 -12.75 12.61
N ASP A 43 7.49 -11.61 13.29
CA ASP A 43 6.78 -11.37 14.55
C ASP A 43 6.91 -12.55 15.52
N ASN A 44 8.17 -12.98 15.72
CA ASN A 44 8.59 -14.05 16.63
C ASN A 44 8.15 -15.46 16.26
N VAL A 45 7.69 -15.68 15.03
CA VAL A 45 7.28 -17.01 14.53
C VAL A 45 8.12 -17.39 13.34
N SER A 46 8.59 -18.64 13.32
CA SER A 46 9.30 -19.22 12.19
C SER A 46 8.29 -19.82 11.22
N TYR A 47 8.46 -19.53 9.94
CA TYR A 47 7.61 -20.02 8.87
C TYR A 47 8.43 -20.68 7.77
N VAL A 48 7.84 -21.69 7.13
CA VAL A 48 8.21 -22.12 5.79
C VAL A 48 7.11 -21.67 4.84
N VAL A 49 7.48 -20.86 3.85
CA VAL A 49 6.56 -20.24 2.90
C VAL A 49 6.72 -20.93 1.57
N PHE A 50 5.65 -21.58 1.11
CA PHE A 50 5.61 -22.28 -0.17
C PHE A 50 4.81 -21.45 -1.18
N LYS A 51 5.46 -21.10 -2.29
CA LYS A 51 4.87 -20.34 -3.40
C LYS A 51 5.03 -21.14 -4.70
N PRO A 52 3.95 -21.59 -5.35
CA PRO A 52 4.05 -22.28 -6.64
C PRO A 52 4.74 -21.39 -7.68
N GLN A 53 5.54 -22.00 -8.56
CA GLN A 53 6.09 -21.27 -9.71
C GLN A 53 4.99 -20.96 -10.73
N LYS A 54 5.30 -20.04 -11.65
CA LYS A 54 4.38 -19.69 -12.75
C LYS A 54 3.94 -20.96 -13.50
N GLU A 55 2.65 -21.06 -13.79
CA GLU A 55 2.02 -22.20 -14.50
C GLU A 55 2.07 -23.55 -13.73
N LYS A 56 2.47 -23.55 -12.46
CA LYS A 56 2.38 -24.70 -11.55
C LYS A 56 1.21 -24.50 -10.60
N LEU A 57 0.32 -25.49 -10.54
CA LEU A 57 -0.95 -25.41 -9.83
C LEU A 57 -0.98 -26.43 -8.69
N VAL A 58 -0.96 -25.95 -7.46
CA VAL A 58 -1.09 -26.82 -6.28
C VAL A 58 -2.56 -27.16 -6.08
N THR A 59 -2.90 -28.43 -6.21
CA THR A 59 -4.28 -28.93 -6.01
C THR A 59 -4.46 -29.69 -4.71
N GLU A 60 -3.36 -30.09 -4.07
CA GLU A 60 -3.34 -30.80 -2.79
C GLU A 60 -2.13 -30.33 -1.97
N VAL A 61 -2.28 -30.31 -0.64
CA VAL A 61 -1.16 -30.11 0.30
C VAL A 61 -1.06 -31.33 1.20
N LEU A 62 0.13 -31.92 1.24
CA LEU A 62 0.45 -33.13 1.96
C LEU A 62 1.44 -32.82 3.10
N PHE A 63 1.27 -33.51 4.21
CA PHE A 63 2.28 -33.60 5.27
C PHE A 63 2.73 -35.06 5.35
N GLY A 64 3.72 -35.40 4.54
CA GLY A 64 4.16 -36.78 4.34
C GLY A 64 3.08 -37.55 3.57
N GLN A 65 2.48 -38.56 4.21
CA GLN A 65 1.39 -39.34 3.60
C GLN A 65 -0.01 -38.77 3.89
N GLU A 66 -0.12 -37.85 4.85
CA GLU A 66 -1.40 -37.24 5.22
C GLU A 66 -1.75 -36.12 4.24
N ARG A 67 -2.98 -36.15 3.70
CA ARG A 67 -3.52 -35.04 2.91
C ARG A 67 -4.20 -34.04 3.84
N VAL A 68 -3.59 -32.86 3.99
CA VAL A 68 -4.09 -31.80 4.87
C VAL A 68 -5.12 -30.91 4.18
N TRP A 69 -4.88 -30.58 2.91
CA TRP A 69 -5.78 -29.75 2.10
C TRP A 69 -5.93 -30.29 0.68
N ARG A 70 -7.10 -30.04 0.08
CA ARG A 70 -7.42 -30.38 -1.31
C ARG A 70 -8.34 -29.32 -1.90
N SER A 71 -8.09 -28.98 -3.16
CA SER A 71 -9.00 -28.16 -3.96
C SER A 71 -10.41 -28.75 -3.98
N SER A 72 -11.42 -27.90 -3.81
CA SER A 72 -12.82 -28.31 -3.90
C SER A 72 -13.27 -28.59 -5.33
N CYS A 73 -12.58 -28.02 -6.33
CA CYS A 73 -12.81 -28.24 -7.74
C CYS A 73 -11.54 -27.97 -8.57
N ASP A 74 -11.58 -28.28 -9.87
CA ASP A 74 -10.43 -28.10 -10.77
C ASP A 74 -9.99 -26.64 -10.93
N GLN A 75 -10.85 -25.68 -10.64
CA GLN A 75 -10.53 -24.26 -10.76
C GLN A 75 -9.83 -23.71 -9.51
N GLU A 76 -10.01 -24.36 -8.35
CA GLU A 76 -9.37 -23.94 -7.12
C GLU A 76 -7.92 -24.42 -7.06
N THR A 77 -6.99 -23.52 -6.76
CA THR A 77 -5.57 -23.86 -6.61
C THR A 77 -4.98 -23.09 -5.44
N ALA A 78 -4.11 -23.73 -4.66
CA ALA A 78 -3.38 -23.05 -3.60
C ALA A 78 -2.34 -22.12 -4.23
N GLN A 79 -2.39 -20.84 -3.86
CA GLN A 79 -1.48 -19.79 -4.32
C GLN A 79 -0.33 -19.57 -3.32
N LEU A 80 -0.55 -19.94 -2.07
CA LEU A 80 0.40 -19.74 -0.99
C LEU A 80 0.08 -20.72 0.15
N VAL A 81 1.11 -21.37 0.68
CA VAL A 81 1.01 -22.21 1.88
C VAL A 81 2.05 -21.75 2.89
N LEU A 82 1.62 -21.46 4.12
CA LEU A 82 2.47 -21.05 5.24
C LEU A 82 2.42 -22.12 6.32
N LEU A 83 3.58 -22.72 6.60
CA LEU A 83 3.78 -23.66 7.69
C LEU A 83 4.49 -22.95 8.85
N ALA A 84 3.80 -22.72 9.96
CA ALA A 84 4.43 -22.16 11.16
C ALA A 84 5.08 -23.29 11.99
N THR A 85 6.30 -23.05 12.46
CA THR A 85 7.09 -24.02 13.22
C THR A 85 7.56 -23.44 14.55
N LYS A 86 7.67 -24.31 15.56
CA LYS A 86 8.28 -24.05 16.87
C LYS A 86 9.47 -24.99 17.01
N VAL A 87 10.69 -24.46 16.97
CA VAL A 87 11.92 -25.27 17.00
C VAL A 87 11.86 -26.38 15.93
N GLU A 88 11.57 -25.97 14.70
CA GLU A 88 11.35 -26.85 13.53
C GLU A 88 10.16 -27.83 13.60
N VAL A 89 9.42 -27.89 14.71
CA VAL A 89 8.20 -28.68 14.81
C VAL A 89 7.00 -27.89 14.29
N PRO A 90 6.27 -28.37 13.27
CA PRO A 90 5.06 -27.72 12.78
C PRO A 90 3.96 -27.64 13.84
N PHE A 91 3.24 -26.52 13.88
CA PHE A 91 2.09 -26.37 14.79
C PHE A 91 0.89 -25.66 14.17
N LEU A 92 1.08 -24.85 13.12
CA LEU A 92 0.00 -24.21 12.37
C LEU A 92 0.27 -24.27 10.87
N LEU A 93 -0.80 -24.36 10.08
CA LEU A 93 -0.77 -24.32 8.63
C LEU A 93 -1.86 -23.40 8.11
N TYR A 94 -1.48 -22.52 7.18
CA TYR A 94 -2.39 -21.64 6.48
C TYR A 94 -2.27 -21.89 4.97
N VAL A 95 -3.40 -22.09 4.30
CA VAL A 95 -3.48 -22.24 2.85
C VAL A 95 -4.35 -21.12 2.29
N LYS A 96 -3.77 -20.28 1.43
CA LYS A 96 -4.50 -19.34 0.59
C LYS A 96 -4.72 -19.97 -0.78
N SER A 97 -5.97 -20.11 -1.19
CA SER A 97 -6.32 -20.55 -2.55
C SER A 97 -7.08 -19.46 -3.31
N GLU A 98 -7.22 -19.65 -4.61
CA GLU A 98 -8.01 -18.78 -5.49
C GLU A 98 -9.16 -19.59 -6.11
N LEU A 99 -10.41 -19.16 -5.87
CA LEU A 99 -11.62 -19.68 -6.50
C LEU A 99 -12.68 -18.57 -6.55
N ALA A 100 -12.78 -17.90 -7.71
CA ALA A 100 -13.63 -16.72 -7.89
C ALA A 100 -13.40 -15.65 -6.78
N GLY A 101 -12.14 -15.49 -6.36
CA GLY A 101 -11.72 -14.73 -5.20
C GLY A 101 -10.85 -15.54 -4.23
N PRO A 102 -10.12 -14.88 -3.31
CA PRO A 102 -9.26 -15.56 -2.36
C PRO A 102 -10.09 -16.36 -1.35
N LYS A 103 -9.65 -17.60 -1.08
CA LYS A 103 -10.13 -18.42 0.04
C LYS A 103 -8.99 -18.69 1.01
N HIS A 104 -9.36 -18.86 2.26
CA HIS A 104 -8.43 -19.01 3.37
C HIS A 104 -8.79 -20.26 4.18
N TYR A 105 -7.83 -21.14 4.37
CA TYR A 105 -7.96 -22.36 5.16
C TYR A 105 -6.91 -22.37 6.25
N TYR A 106 -7.32 -22.79 7.45
CA TYR A 106 -6.50 -22.77 8.65
C TYR A 106 -6.52 -24.16 9.28
N TYR A 107 -5.35 -24.59 9.74
CA TYR A 107 -5.16 -25.86 10.39
C TYR A 107 -4.18 -25.71 11.56
N TYR A 108 -4.33 -26.56 12.56
CA TYR A 108 -3.37 -26.73 13.63
C TYR A 108 -2.95 -28.19 13.73
N PHE A 109 -1.75 -28.42 14.25
CA PHE A 109 -1.20 -29.75 14.42
C PHE A 109 -1.32 -30.17 15.89
N GLU A 110 -2.08 -31.23 16.14
CA GLU A 110 -2.30 -31.80 17.47
C GLU A 110 -2.34 -33.32 17.36
N ASP A 111 -1.75 -34.01 18.34
CA ASP A 111 -1.70 -35.47 18.41
C ASP A 111 -1.25 -36.15 17.09
N TYR A 112 -0.24 -35.57 16.46
CA TYR A 112 0.33 -36.02 15.18
C TYR A 112 -0.61 -35.95 13.98
N THR A 113 -1.67 -35.16 14.05
CA THR A 113 -2.67 -35.00 12.99
C THR A 113 -2.95 -33.53 12.69
N TRP A 114 -3.30 -33.22 11.45
CA TRP A 114 -3.73 -31.88 11.07
C TRP A 114 -5.25 -31.73 11.23
N VAL A 115 -5.66 -30.78 12.07
CA VAL A 115 -7.06 -30.50 12.32
C VAL A 115 -7.44 -29.17 11.68
N LYS A 116 -8.45 -29.20 10.80
CA LYS A 116 -9.00 -27.98 10.19
C LYS A 116 -9.70 -27.14 11.26
N THR A 117 -9.45 -25.84 11.23
CA THR A 117 -9.99 -24.88 12.20
C THR A 117 -10.49 -23.60 11.53
N ASN A 118 -11.06 -22.69 12.32
CA ASN A 118 -11.43 -21.34 11.91
C ASN A 118 -10.28 -20.35 12.17
N PHE A 119 -10.43 -19.12 11.68
CA PHE A 119 -9.41 -18.07 11.82
C PHE A 119 -9.18 -17.66 13.28
N GLU A 120 -10.24 -17.55 14.08
CA GLU A 120 -10.16 -17.12 15.48
C GLU A 120 -9.31 -18.08 16.32
N HIS A 121 -9.59 -19.38 16.25
CA HIS A 121 -8.82 -20.38 16.98
C HIS A 121 -7.36 -20.49 16.47
N TYR A 122 -7.15 -20.37 15.15
CA TYR A 122 -5.79 -20.28 14.59
C TYR A 122 -5.02 -19.09 15.18
N LEU A 123 -5.68 -17.93 15.25
CA LEU A 123 -5.09 -16.70 15.77
C LEU A 123 -4.78 -16.81 17.27
N ASP A 124 -5.64 -17.44 18.05
CA ASP A 124 -5.41 -17.69 19.49
C ASP A 124 -4.17 -18.56 19.73
N LEU A 125 -4.04 -19.66 18.99
CA LEU A 125 -2.86 -20.54 19.07
C LEU A 125 -1.57 -19.80 18.69
N LEU A 126 -1.63 -18.99 17.62
CA LEU A 126 -0.50 -18.18 17.18
C LEU A 126 -0.13 -17.11 18.22
N ASN A 127 -1.11 -16.41 18.78
CA ASN A 127 -0.90 -15.37 19.78
C ASN A 127 -0.35 -15.95 21.09
N LYS A 128 -0.83 -17.12 21.51
CA LYS A 128 -0.29 -17.86 22.65
C LYS A 128 1.19 -18.17 22.43
N HIS A 129 1.55 -18.73 21.28
CA HIS A 129 2.96 -18.95 20.93
C HIS A 129 3.78 -17.67 21.02
N LYS A 130 3.31 -16.56 20.43
CA LYS A 130 4.03 -15.28 20.43
C LYS A 130 4.14 -14.63 21.82
N SER A 131 3.30 -15.01 22.78
CA SER A 131 3.31 -14.51 24.16
C SER A 131 4.29 -15.28 25.05
N ASP A 132 4.56 -16.54 24.74
CA ASP A 132 5.51 -17.40 25.47
C ASP A 132 6.98 -17.04 25.20
N VAL A 133 7.21 -16.00 24.40
CA VAL A 133 8.50 -15.61 23.86
C VAL A 133 9.01 -14.36 24.56
N GLU A 134 10.18 -14.45 25.19
CA GLU A 134 10.88 -13.31 25.77
C GLU A 134 11.52 -12.45 24.68
N THR A 135 11.32 -11.13 24.75
CA THR A 135 11.85 -10.17 23.75
C THR A 135 12.80 -9.15 24.36
N LYS A 136 13.91 -8.87 23.67
CA LYS A 136 14.76 -7.69 23.89
C LYS A 136 14.30 -6.53 23.02
N GLU A 137 14.14 -5.37 23.65
CA GLU A 137 13.77 -4.16 22.93
C GLU A 137 14.91 -3.63 22.05
N PHE A 138 14.56 -3.06 20.90
CA PHE A 138 15.53 -2.35 20.05
C PHE A 138 14.87 -1.23 19.22
N THR A 139 15.71 -0.45 18.53
CA THR A 139 15.26 0.58 17.58
C THR A 139 15.40 0.08 16.14
N LEU A 140 14.28 0.00 15.42
CA LEU A 140 14.25 -0.29 13.99
C LEU A 140 14.61 0.96 13.19
N ASN A 141 15.66 0.89 12.37
CA ASN A 141 16.07 1.97 11.47
C ASN A 141 15.65 1.67 10.02
N LEU A 142 14.81 2.52 9.45
CA LEU A 142 14.28 2.40 8.09
C LEU A 142 15.15 3.09 7.02
N SER A 143 16.40 3.42 7.35
CA SER A 143 17.43 3.83 6.38
C SER A 143 18.56 2.81 6.23
N LEU A 144 18.42 1.62 6.82
CA LEU A 144 19.34 0.51 6.58
C LEU A 144 19.35 0.14 5.08
N THR A 145 20.53 -0.27 4.61
CA THR A 145 20.77 -0.66 3.21
C THR A 145 21.15 -2.15 3.07
N HIS A 146 21.14 -2.88 4.17
CA HIS A 146 21.48 -4.29 4.28
C HIS A 146 20.77 -4.91 5.49
N SER A 147 20.61 -6.23 5.48
CA SER A 147 20.04 -6.98 6.60
C SER A 147 20.98 -6.97 7.81
N SER A 148 20.40 -7.13 8.99
CA SER A 148 21.11 -7.27 10.26
C SER A 148 20.55 -8.46 11.04
N GLU A 149 21.13 -8.74 12.20
CA GLU A 149 20.65 -9.80 13.10
C GLU A 149 19.18 -9.62 13.56
N LYS A 150 18.63 -8.39 13.50
CA LYS A 150 17.28 -8.03 14.00
C LYS A 150 16.30 -7.64 12.89
N VAL A 151 16.80 -7.46 11.67
CA VAL A 151 16.04 -6.88 10.58
C VAL A 151 16.45 -7.52 9.25
N ASN A 152 15.49 -8.12 8.58
CA ASN A 152 15.63 -8.54 7.19
C ASN A 152 15.28 -7.36 6.27
N PHE A 153 16.26 -6.94 5.49
CA PHE A 153 16.15 -5.85 4.54
C PHE A 153 16.03 -6.38 3.12
N SER A 154 15.04 -5.89 2.40
CA SER A 154 14.85 -6.17 0.98
C SER A 154 14.63 -4.85 0.24
N GLY A 155 15.64 -4.43 -0.53
CA GLY A 155 15.61 -3.16 -1.26
C GLY A 155 14.66 -3.13 -2.46
N THR A 156 14.48 -1.93 -3.02
CA THR A 156 13.71 -1.71 -4.25
C THR A 156 14.21 -2.54 -5.44
N THR A 157 13.28 -3.04 -6.26
CA THR A 157 13.56 -3.72 -7.54
C THR A 157 12.80 -3.02 -8.68
N ASN A 158 12.91 -3.54 -9.91
CA ASN A 158 12.13 -3.02 -11.04
C ASN A 158 10.60 -3.14 -10.79
N PHE A 159 10.20 -4.17 -10.05
CA PHE A 159 8.81 -4.49 -9.75
C PHE A 159 8.36 -3.94 -8.39
N LYS A 160 9.28 -3.82 -7.43
CA LYS A 160 9.03 -3.35 -6.05
C LYS A 160 9.54 -1.92 -5.84
N LYS A 161 8.65 -0.97 -5.57
CA LYS A 161 8.94 0.49 -5.47
C LYS A 161 9.30 1.00 -4.06
N PHE A 162 9.49 0.09 -3.12
CA PHE A 162 9.83 0.41 -1.73
C PHE A 162 10.94 -0.52 -1.21
N ASP A 163 11.69 -0.06 -0.23
CA ASP A 163 12.50 -0.94 0.62
C ASP A 163 11.59 -1.56 1.70
N SER A 164 11.80 -2.82 2.03
CA SER A 164 11.08 -3.51 3.12
C SER A 164 12.03 -3.87 4.24
N PHE A 165 11.52 -3.72 5.46
CA PHE A 165 12.23 -3.97 6.70
C PHE A 165 11.35 -4.86 7.57
N PHE A 166 11.65 -6.14 7.63
CA PHE A 166 10.94 -7.09 8.50
C PHE A 166 11.76 -7.30 9.77
N VAL A 167 11.13 -7.20 10.94
CA VAL A 167 11.80 -7.58 12.18
C VAL A 167 11.97 -9.10 12.15
N ASP A 168 13.21 -9.53 11.93
CA ASP A 168 13.61 -10.91 11.68
C ASP A 168 14.79 -11.21 12.60
N ASN A 169 14.78 -12.40 13.18
CA ASN A 169 15.74 -12.82 14.17
C ASN A 169 16.45 -14.08 13.70
N SER A 170 17.28 -13.89 12.68
CA SER A 170 17.89 -14.96 11.88
C SER A 170 19.22 -15.47 12.43
N LEU A 171 19.81 -14.82 13.44
CA LEU A 171 21.20 -15.06 13.86
C LEU A 171 21.41 -15.42 15.34
N VAL A 172 20.36 -15.58 16.15
CA VAL A 172 20.52 -15.93 17.56
C VAL A 172 20.22 -17.41 17.77
N ASP A 173 21.21 -18.11 18.33
CA ASP A 173 21.14 -19.51 18.78
C ASP A 173 19.77 -19.84 19.39
N GLU A 174 19.31 -21.06 19.13
CA GLU A 174 17.97 -21.64 19.29
C GLU A 174 17.24 -21.43 20.63
N TRP A 175 17.81 -20.70 21.58
CA TRP A 175 17.32 -20.58 22.94
C TRP A 175 17.34 -19.12 23.44
N LYS A 176 16.21 -18.43 23.20
CA LYS A 176 15.42 -17.66 24.19
C LYS A 176 15.24 -16.16 24.01
N THR A 177 15.90 -15.45 23.12
CA THR A 177 15.59 -14.01 23.01
C THR A 177 15.20 -13.56 21.62
N GLU A 178 13.93 -13.19 21.49
CA GLU A 178 13.41 -12.47 20.35
C GLU A 178 13.65 -10.96 20.45
N PHE A 179 13.33 -10.23 19.39
CA PHE A 179 13.49 -8.78 19.35
C PHE A 179 12.14 -8.08 19.18
N ALA A 180 11.93 -7.02 19.96
CA ALA A 180 10.77 -6.14 19.86
C ALA A 180 11.22 -4.73 19.46
N ALA A 181 10.85 -4.27 18.27
CA ALA A 181 11.14 -2.90 17.87
C ALA A 181 10.18 -1.93 18.57
N THR A 182 10.56 -1.44 19.75
CA THR A 182 9.76 -0.48 20.53
C THR A 182 9.97 0.96 20.09
N LYS A 183 10.90 1.20 19.16
CA LYS A 183 11.13 2.49 18.50
C LYS A 183 11.43 2.30 17.02
N VAL A 184 10.94 3.22 16.20
CA VAL A 184 11.23 3.28 14.76
C VAL A 184 11.81 4.65 14.41
N VAL A 185 12.92 4.65 13.69
CA VAL A 185 13.59 5.84 13.18
C VAL A 185 13.79 5.72 11.67
N HIS A 186 13.93 6.87 11.01
CA HIS A 186 14.53 6.96 9.68
C HIS A 186 15.77 7.85 9.80
N ASP A 187 16.94 7.29 9.50
CA ASP A 187 18.25 7.84 9.87
C ASP A 187 18.34 8.07 11.38
N VAL A 188 18.30 9.32 11.81
CA VAL A 188 18.30 9.74 13.22
C VAL A 188 16.95 10.27 13.67
N THR A 189 15.98 10.41 12.76
CA THR A 189 14.69 11.04 13.04
C THR A 189 13.71 10.02 13.59
N PRO A 190 13.17 10.21 14.81
CA PRO A 190 12.13 9.34 15.35
C PRO A 190 10.84 9.46 14.55
N LEU A 191 10.27 8.31 14.19
CA LEU A 191 8.96 8.23 13.53
C LEU A 191 7.90 7.72 14.50
N TRP A 192 8.21 6.64 15.22
CA TRP A 192 7.25 5.98 16.11
C TRP A 192 7.94 5.42 17.37
N PHE A 193 7.19 5.34 18.46
CA PHE A 193 7.58 4.70 19.71
C PHE A 193 6.38 3.99 20.33
N ALA A 194 6.65 2.85 20.97
CA ALA A 194 5.68 2.10 21.75
C ALA A 194 5.17 2.96 22.91
N LYS A 195 3.86 2.93 23.15
CA LYS A 195 3.21 3.66 24.25
C LYS A 195 2.78 2.75 25.38
N LYS A 196 2.61 1.47 25.09
CA LYS A 196 2.23 0.43 26.07
C LYS A 196 3.17 -0.75 25.97
N GLU A 197 3.29 -1.47 27.07
CA GLU A 197 3.99 -2.75 27.10
C GLU A 197 3.38 -3.72 26.09
N GLY A 198 4.24 -4.44 25.37
CA GLY A 198 3.84 -5.36 24.30
C GLY A 198 3.64 -4.72 22.92
N GLU A 199 3.52 -3.39 22.81
CA GLU A 199 3.49 -2.71 21.51
C GLU A 199 4.84 -2.76 20.81
N ARG A 200 4.86 -3.12 19.53
CA ARG A 200 6.09 -3.17 18.73
C ARG A 200 5.83 -2.97 17.25
N ALA A 201 6.78 -2.37 16.55
CA ALA A 201 6.83 -2.43 15.10
C ALA A 201 7.28 -3.84 14.67
N VAL A 202 6.59 -4.40 13.68
CA VAL A 202 6.90 -5.75 13.14
C VAL A 202 7.40 -5.68 11.70
N ALA A 203 7.02 -4.63 10.95
CA ALA A 203 7.55 -4.36 9.64
C ALA A 203 7.52 -2.86 9.30
N GLY A 204 8.34 -2.45 8.34
CA GLY A 204 8.31 -1.13 7.74
C GLY A 204 8.54 -1.20 6.23
N TRP A 205 7.96 -0.25 5.50
CA TRP A 205 8.16 -0.07 4.07
C TRP A 205 8.47 1.39 3.77
N ALA A 206 9.58 1.64 3.08
CA ALA A 206 10.03 2.98 2.73
C ALA A 206 10.03 3.17 1.21
N TYR A 207 9.13 4.03 0.73
CA TYR A 207 8.91 4.31 -0.69
C TYR A 207 9.89 5.37 -1.18
N LYS A 208 10.48 5.13 -2.36
CA LYS A 208 11.52 5.98 -2.94
C LYS A 208 11.03 6.84 -4.09
N SER A 209 11.57 8.05 -4.15
CA SER A 209 11.58 8.89 -5.36
C SER A 209 13.04 9.19 -5.68
N GLY A 210 13.58 8.52 -6.70
CA GLY A 210 15.02 8.49 -6.93
C GLY A 210 15.74 7.74 -5.81
N LYS A 211 16.69 8.40 -5.13
CA LYS A 211 17.46 7.82 -4.01
C LYS A 211 16.87 8.10 -2.62
N GLU A 212 15.87 8.97 -2.54
CA GLU A 212 15.33 9.47 -1.28
C GLU A 212 14.03 8.76 -0.90
N HIS A 213 13.91 8.40 0.39
CA HIS A 213 12.62 7.99 0.97
C HIS A 213 11.70 9.21 1.10
N TYR A 214 10.48 9.11 0.59
CA TYR A 214 9.47 10.17 0.72
C TYR A 214 8.24 9.75 1.52
N LEU A 215 7.93 8.45 1.57
CA LEU A 215 6.82 7.90 2.34
C LEU A 215 7.31 6.66 3.09
N VAL A 216 6.96 6.54 4.35
CA VAL A 216 7.24 5.38 5.18
C VAL A 216 5.92 4.87 5.74
N ARG A 217 5.70 3.54 5.67
CA ARG A 217 4.59 2.86 6.32
C ARG A 217 5.15 1.89 7.34
N VAL A 218 4.69 1.96 8.58
CA VAL A 218 5.14 1.10 9.68
C VAL A 218 3.96 0.26 10.15
N LEU A 219 4.09 -1.07 10.09
CA LEU A 219 3.13 -1.98 10.68
C LEU A 219 3.49 -2.22 12.14
N VAL A 220 2.58 -1.85 13.02
CA VAL A 220 2.70 -1.98 14.46
C VAL A 220 1.70 -3.01 14.95
N ARG A 221 2.16 -3.90 15.82
CA ARG A 221 1.32 -4.75 16.64
C ARG A 221 1.09 -4.06 17.98
N ASN A 222 -0.17 -3.95 18.37
CA ASN A 222 -0.58 -3.35 19.62
C ASN A 222 -0.54 -4.38 20.77
N SER A 223 -0.66 -3.88 21.99
CA SER A 223 -0.71 -4.68 23.23
C SER A 223 -1.90 -5.66 23.29
N ASP A 224 -2.95 -5.42 22.51
CA ASP A 224 -4.12 -6.30 22.37
C ASP A 224 -4.01 -7.28 21.19
N PHE A 225 -2.80 -7.45 20.63
CA PHE A 225 -2.48 -8.28 19.47
C PHE A 225 -3.17 -7.89 18.16
N LYS A 226 -3.93 -6.80 18.14
CA LYS A 226 -4.38 -6.19 16.90
C LYS A 226 -3.23 -5.43 16.27
N PHE A 227 -3.40 -5.02 15.01
CA PHE A 227 -2.37 -4.29 14.28
C PHE A 227 -2.87 -2.93 13.83
N ARG A 228 -1.92 -2.12 13.37
CA ARG A 228 -2.17 -0.81 12.79
C ARG A 228 -1.02 -0.37 11.89
N PHE A 229 -1.33 0.36 10.83
CA PHE A 229 -0.31 1.11 10.10
C PHE A 229 -0.15 2.52 10.66
N PHE A 230 1.10 2.97 10.71
CA PHE A 230 1.47 4.37 10.85
C PHE A 230 2.16 4.83 9.57
N ASN A 231 1.62 5.86 8.95
CA ASN A 231 2.16 6.39 7.69
C ASN A 231 2.86 7.72 7.96
N PHE A 232 4.04 7.92 7.38
CA PHE A 232 4.85 9.12 7.55
C PHE A 232 5.29 9.66 6.19
N LEU A 233 4.99 10.92 5.91
CA LEU A 233 5.38 11.60 4.67
C LEU A 233 6.53 12.58 4.95
N LYS A 234 7.58 12.54 4.14
CA LYS A 234 8.68 13.50 4.18
C LYS A 234 8.22 14.79 3.49
N VAL A 235 8.11 15.88 4.25
CA VAL A 235 7.78 17.22 3.75
C VAL A 235 8.97 18.13 4.03
N GLY A 236 9.71 18.48 2.97
CA GLY A 236 11.02 19.12 3.13
C GLY A 236 12.01 18.22 3.85
N ASN A 237 12.56 18.69 4.96
CA ASN A 237 13.52 17.93 5.78
C ASN A 237 12.89 17.28 7.02
N SER A 238 11.55 17.23 7.09
CA SER A 238 10.84 16.72 8.26
C SER A 238 9.87 15.61 7.89
N TRP A 239 9.75 14.63 8.78
CA TRP A 239 8.77 13.56 8.68
C TRP A 239 7.48 13.96 9.37
N THR A 240 6.37 13.82 8.65
CA THR A 240 5.03 14.15 9.15
C THR A 240 4.22 12.89 9.30
N ASN A 241 3.73 12.62 10.52
CA ASN A 241 2.83 11.51 10.80
C ASN A 241 1.44 11.78 10.21
N LEU A 242 1.03 10.96 9.25
CA LEU A 242 -0.28 11.08 8.57
C LEU A 242 -1.44 10.58 9.45
N GLU A 243 -1.17 9.90 10.56
CA GLU A 243 -2.21 9.51 11.53
C GLU A 243 -2.69 10.70 12.39
N LEU A 244 -1.89 11.77 12.43
CA LEU A 244 -2.21 13.02 13.13
C LEU A 244 -2.75 14.04 12.11
N GLY A 245 -3.55 15.00 12.58
CA GLY A 245 -4.02 16.09 11.71
C GLY A 245 -2.84 16.86 11.09
N PRO A 246 -3.02 17.61 9.98
CA PRO A 246 -4.16 17.71 9.08
C PRO A 246 -4.21 16.60 8.00
N PHE A 247 -3.31 15.63 8.00
CA PHE A 247 -3.09 14.71 6.88
C PHE A 247 -3.81 13.36 6.97
N LYS A 248 -4.70 13.18 7.95
CA LYS A 248 -5.46 11.93 8.18
C LYS A 248 -6.24 11.42 6.97
N PHE A 249 -6.60 12.29 6.02
CA PHE A 249 -7.28 11.88 4.77
C PHE A 249 -6.34 11.19 3.78
N LEU A 250 -5.02 11.41 3.88
CA LEU A 250 -4.00 10.70 3.11
C LEU A 250 -3.63 9.36 3.76
N LYS A 251 -4.25 9.03 4.90
CA LYS A 251 -4.08 7.72 5.51
C LYS A 251 -4.52 6.66 4.49
N SER A 252 -3.57 5.82 4.12
CA SER A 252 -3.84 4.63 3.33
C SER A 252 -4.71 3.68 4.14
N ASP A 253 -5.62 2.96 3.47
CA ASP A 253 -6.41 1.92 4.11
C ASP A 253 -5.47 0.93 4.82
N ASP A 254 -5.72 0.69 6.10
CA ASP A 254 -4.96 -0.26 6.93
C ASP A 254 -5.08 -1.70 6.39
N LYS A 255 -6.01 -1.94 5.44
CA LYS A 255 -6.18 -3.21 4.72
C LYS A 255 -5.32 -3.35 3.45
N VAL A 256 -4.67 -2.27 3.01
CA VAL A 256 -3.82 -2.32 1.82
C VAL A 256 -2.38 -2.59 2.24
N PHE A 257 -2.01 -3.87 2.20
CA PHE A 257 -0.67 -4.34 2.48
C PHE A 257 0.20 -4.29 1.21
N PRO A 258 1.52 -4.06 1.36
CA PRO A 258 2.46 -4.21 0.25
C PRO A 258 2.48 -5.65 -0.28
N GLU A 259 2.81 -5.80 -1.57
CA GLU A 259 2.74 -7.08 -2.30
C GLU A 259 3.62 -8.21 -1.73
N ASP A 260 4.64 -7.86 -0.96
CA ASP A 260 5.54 -8.81 -0.31
C ASP A 260 5.06 -9.29 1.07
N PHE A 261 3.85 -8.87 1.49
CA PHE A 261 3.28 -9.21 2.78
C PHE A 261 2.14 -10.23 2.66
N TYR A 262 2.21 -11.29 3.47
CA TYR A 262 1.32 -12.45 3.30
C TYR A 262 0.90 -13.17 4.59
N TYR A 263 1.10 -12.54 5.76
CA TYR A 263 0.82 -13.14 7.07
C TYR A 263 -0.68 -13.01 7.46
N PRO A 264 -1.40 -14.12 7.65
CA PRO A 264 -2.86 -14.13 7.75
C PRO A 264 -3.41 -13.42 8.98
N GLU A 265 -2.67 -13.39 10.09
CA GLU A 265 -3.06 -12.72 11.33
C GLU A 265 -3.09 -11.19 11.21
N TYR A 266 -2.49 -10.66 10.16
CA TYR A 266 -2.53 -9.23 9.82
C TYR A 266 -3.47 -8.99 8.63
N LEU A 267 -3.50 -9.88 7.64
CA LEU A 267 -4.36 -9.71 6.46
C LEU A 267 -5.86 -9.87 6.76
N ASN A 268 -6.20 -10.80 7.66
CA ASN A 268 -7.60 -11.19 7.90
C ASN A 268 -8.14 -10.67 9.23
N ASN A 269 -7.30 -10.02 10.03
CA ASN A 269 -7.72 -9.44 11.30
C ASN A 269 -8.22 -8.00 11.08
N GLU A 270 -9.07 -7.52 11.99
CA GLU A 270 -9.50 -6.13 11.95
C GLU A 270 -8.39 -5.22 12.52
N PRO A 271 -8.08 -4.11 11.85
CA PRO A 271 -7.16 -3.13 12.41
C PRO A 271 -7.73 -2.59 13.72
N SER A 272 -6.84 -2.19 14.61
CA SER A 272 -7.24 -1.66 15.92
C SER A 272 -8.16 -0.45 15.74
N PRO A 273 -9.32 -0.38 16.43
CA PRO A 273 -10.20 0.77 16.36
C PRO A 273 -9.43 2.01 16.78
N THR A 274 -9.63 3.11 16.05
CA THR A 274 -8.92 4.33 16.37
C THR A 274 -9.57 4.97 17.59
N HIS A 275 -9.13 4.61 18.80
CA HIS A 275 -9.49 5.37 19.98
C HIS A 275 -8.75 6.71 19.95
N PHE A 276 -9.41 7.72 19.39
CA PHE A 276 -9.05 9.10 19.65
C PHE A 276 -9.51 9.43 21.07
N MET A 277 -8.56 9.61 21.98
CA MET A 277 -8.80 10.55 23.07
C MET A 277 -8.72 11.93 22.44
N THR A 278 -9.88 12.44 21.99
CA THR A 278 -10.04 13.86 21.73
C THR A 278 -10.03 14.55 23.09
N ASP A 279 -8.89 15.13 23.48
CA ASP A 279 -8.93 16.24 24.42
C ASP A 279 -9.70 17.36 23.71
N SER A 280 -10.96 17.48 24.09
CA SER A 280 -11.99 18.28 23.45
C SER A 280 -12.12 19.58 24.22
N SER A 281 -11.60 20.70 23.68
CA SER A 281 -12.17 22.02 23.97
C SER A 281 -11.66 23.10 23.01
N VAL A 282 -12.11 23.08 21.75
CA VAL A 282 -12.33 24.33 21.02
C VAL A 282 -13.62 24.17 20.20
N SER A 283 -14.69 24.75 20.70
CA SER A 283 -15.96 24.92 19.99
C SER A 283 -15.79 25.97 18.90
N LEU A 284 -16.01 25.60 17.64
CA LEU A 284 -16.23 26.54 16.55
C LEU A 284 -17.72 26.50 16.18
N THR A 285 -18.40 27.60 16.49
CA THR A 285 -19.82 27.86 16.19
C THR A 285 -20.03 28.22 14.71
N ASN A 286 -21.13 27.68 14.18
CA ASN A 286 -21.95 28.12 13.04
C ASN A 286 -21.33 28.10 11.63
N LEU A 287 -21.83 27.17 10.81
CA LEU A 287 -21.43 26.93 9.41
C LEU A 287 -22.63 27.03 8.44
N ASP A 288 -23.61 27.89 8.74
CA ASP A 288 -24.87 27.98 7.97
C ASP A 288 -24.93 29.15 6.96
N ASP A 289 -23.86 29.94 6.79
CA ASP A 289 -23.91 31.17 5.95
C ASP A 289 -23.30 31.02 4.53
N PHE A 290 -23.01 29.82 4.01
CA PHE A 290 -22.25 29.67 2.75
C PHE A 290 -22.73 28.58 1.78
N VAL A 291 -24.03 28.49 1.51
CA VAL A 291 -24.52 27.72 0.34
C VAL A 291 -25.44 28.60 -0.50
N ASP A 292 -24.95 28.97 -1.68
CA ASP A 292 -25.73 29.56 -2.77
C ASP A 292 -26.41 28.41 -3.56
N GLU A 293 -27.73 28.28 -3.42
CA GLU A 293 -28.53 27.17 -3.97
C GLU A 293 -28.78 27.28 -5.49
N SER A 294 -28.18 28.24 -6.21
CA SER A 294 -28.59 28.52 -7.61
C SER A 294 -27.84 27.75 -8.71
N PHE A 295 -27.20 26.61 -8.44
CA PHE A 295 -26.49 25.83 -9.47
C PHE A 295 -27.07 24.43 -9.65
N GLU A 296 -28.03 24.29 -10.57
CA GLU A 296 -28.61 22.99 -10.94
C GLU A 296 -27.91 22.46 -12.21
N TYR A 297 -27.10 21.40 -12.07
CA TYR A 297 -26.48 20.69 -13.19
C TYR A 297 -27.32 19.46 -13.56
N LYS A 298 -27.83 19.42 -14.79
CA LYS A 298 -28.53 18.26 -15.37
C LYS A 298 -27.58 17.50 -16.29
N PRO A 299 -27.14 16.27 -15.95
CA PRO A 299 -26.40 15.44 -16.89
C PRO A 299 -27.36 14.83 -17.92
N GLU A 300 -27.14 15.14 -19.19
CA GLU A 300 -27.75 14.41 -20.31
C GLU A 300 -27.11 13.02 -20.44
N SER A 301 -27.95 11.99 -20.37
CA SER A 301 -27.73 10.56 -20.71
C SER A 301 -26.57 9.83 -20.00
N ARG A 302 -26.95 8.93 -19.09
CA ARG A 302 -26.05 7.89 -18.55
C ARG A 302 -25.86 6.81 -19.62
N PRO A 303 -24.63 6.32 -19.87
CA PRO A 303 -24.44 5.06 -20.57
C PRO A 303 -24.89 3.92 -19.64
N GLU A 304 -25.80 3.10 -20.15
CA GLU A 304 -26.16 1.83 -19.51
C GLU A 304 -24.96 0.86 -19.60
N ASP A 305 -24.74 0.14 -18.50
CA ASP A 305 -23.75 -0.93 -18.28
C ASP A 305 -22.26 -0.55 -18.24
N TYR A 306 -21.83 -0.06 -17.08
CA TYR A 306 -20.41 -0.04 -16.67
C TYR A 306 -20.27 -0.72 -15.29
N ASP A 307 -19.51 -1.81 -15.20
CA ASP A 307 -19.37 -2.66 -14.00
C ASP A 307 -18.31 -2.09 -13.03
N PHE A 308 -18.78 -1.46 -11.95
CA PHE A 308 -17.98 -0.84 -10.89
C PHE A 308 -17.67 -1.80 -9.73
N LYS A 309 -16.88 -2.84 -9.94
CA LYS A 309 -16.45 -3.72 -8.84
C LYS A 309 -14.94 -3.72 -8.62
N HIS A 310 -14.49 -2.77 -7.77
CA HIS A 310 -13.99 -3.03 -6.41
C HIS A 310 -13.06 -1.96 -5.78
N PHE A 311 -12.72 -0.84 -6.44
CA PHE A 311 -12.04 0.32 -5.80
C PHE A 311 -12.25 1.66 -6.54
N ASN A 312 -13.48 1.97 -6.97
CA ASN A 312 -13.77 3.10 -7.89
C ASN A 312 -15.06 3.87 -7.51
N ALA A 313 -15.34 4.15 -6.24
CA ALA A 313 -16.50 4.98 -5.91
C ALA A 313 -16.28 6.39 -6.51
N PRO A 314 -17.23 6.93 -7.31
CA PRO A 314 -17.13 8.27 -7.83
C PRO A 314 -16.93 9.30 -6.71
N ILE A 315 -15.98 10.21 -6.88
CA ILE A 315 -15.80 11.33 -5.94
C ILE A 315 -17.06 12.21 -6.02
N PRO A 316 -17.81 12.38 -4.91
CA PRO A 316 -19.02 13.19 -4.93
C PRO A 316 -18.70 14.63 -5.32
N PHE A 317 -19.54 15.25 -6.15
CA PHE A 317 -19.36 16.66 -6.55
C PHE A 317 -19.33 17.62 -5.36
N THR A 318 -20.01 17.27 -4.25
CA THR A 318 -19.98 18.02 -2.99
C THR A 318 -18.61 18.06 -2.33
N LYS A 319 -17.67 17.22 -2.77
CA LYS A 319 -16.27 17.20 -2.32
C LYS A 319 -15.33 17.91 -3.28
N LEU A 320 -15.83 18.49 -4.38
CA LEU A 320 -15.00 19.13 -5.39
C LEU A 320 -15.04 20.65 -5.26
N HIS A 321 -13.86 21.23 -5.09
CA HIS A 321 -13.65 22.67 -5.13
C HIS A 321 -13.01 23.10 -6.44
N ARG A 322 -13.25 24.38 -6.78
CA ARG A 322 -12.56 25.07 -7.86
C ARG A 322 -11.45 25.93 -7.30
N LEU A 323 -10.21 25.62 -7.67
CA LEU A 323 -9.05 26.44 -7.32
C LEU A 323 -8.78 27.45 -8.43
N ASP A 324 -8.89 28.74 -8.11
CA ASP A 324 -8.50 29.84 -9.01
C ASP A 324 -7.48 30.75 -8.33
N PHE A 325 -6.23 30.66 -8.76
CA PHE A 325 -5.12 31.37 -8.13
C PHE A 325 -4.82 32.74 -8.77
N SER A 326 -5.63 33.17 -9.74
CA SER A 326 -5.71 34.59 -10.13
C SER A 326 -6.46 35.43 -9.09
N LYS A 327 -7.15 34.76 -8.17
CA LYS A 327 -7.89 35.36 -7.06
C LYS A 327 -7.27 34.93 -5.75
N ARG A 328 -7.66 35.64 -4.68
CA ARG A 328 -7.36 35.19 -3.31
C ARG A 328 -8.07 33.86 -3.08
N VAL A 329 -7.32 32.83 -2.68
CA VAL A 329 -7.86 31.51 -2.36
C VAL A 329 -8.37 31.53 -0.92
N PRO A 330 -9.68 31.32 -0.67
CA PRO A 330 -10.21 31.27 0.69
C PRO A 330 -9.63 30.07 1.47
N GLY A 331 -9.42 30.24 2.77
CA GLY A 331 -8.99 29.15 3.65
C GLY A 331 -10.00 27.99 3.73
N SER A 332 -11.27 28.24 3.39
CA SER A 332 -12.32 27.22 3.26
C SER A 332 -12.16 26.34 2.01
N VAL A 333 -11.40 26.79 1.01
CA VAL A 333 -11.15 26.07 -0.24
C VAL A 333 -9.82 25.32 -0.17
N ALA A 334 -8.77 25.99 0.30
CA ALA A 334 -7.44 25.41 0.33
C ALA A 334 -6.56 25.98 1.44
N THR A 335 -5.61 25.16 1.90
CA THR A 335 -4.44 25.60 2.67
C THR A 335 -3.30 25.92 1.71
N ASN A 336 -2.60 27.03 1.94
CA ASN A 336 -1.41 27.42 1.19
C ASN A 336 -0.17 27.29 2.08
N VAL A 337 0.86 26.63 1.55
CA VAL A 337 2.20 26.55 2.15
C VAL A 337 3.22 27.12 1.17
N THR A 338 4.06 28.04 1.63
CA THR A 338 5.18 28.58 0.85
C THR A 338 6.50 28.09 1.43
N GLY A 339 7.41 27.65 0.56
CA GLY A 339 8.75 27.19 0.94
C GLY A 339 9.79 27.46 -0.14
N LEU A 340 11.01 26.96 0.07
CA LEU A 340 12.09 26.99 -0.90
C LEU A 340 12.42 25.57 -1.36
N PHE A 341 12.59 25.40 -2.66
CA PHE A 341 13.11 24.19 -3.29
C PHE A 341 14.58 24.43 -3.69
N ASP A 342 15.46 23.50 -3.31
CA ASP A 342 16.93 23.61 -3.45
C ASP A 342 17.50 24.95 -2.94
N ASN A 343 16.89 25.54 -1.91
CA ASN A 343 17.24 26.87 -1.38
C ASN A 343 17.25 28.03 -2.40
N LYS A 344 16.70 27.84 -3.59
CA LYS A 344 16.75 28.82 -4.70
C LYS A 344 15.37 29.20 -5.22
N VAL A 345 14.49 28.21 -5.40
CA VAL A 345 13.21 28.41 -6.07
C VAL A 345 12.10 28.51 -5.03
N THR A 346 11.33 29.60 -5.05
CA THR A 346 10.16 29.71 -4.17
C THR A 346 9.04 28.82 -4.67
N VAL A 347 8.54 27.93 -3.82
CA VAL A 347 7.43 27.03 -4.13
C VAL A 347 6.21 27.40 -3.31
N GLN A 348 5.07 27.59 -3.99
CA GLN A 348 3.76 27.76 -3.36
C GLN A 348 2.91 26.52 -3.59
N SER A 349 2.54 25.85 -2.52
CA SER A 349 1.77 24.61 -2.55
C SER A 349 0.35 24.88 -2.05
N TYR A 350 -0.64 24.41 -2.78
CA TYR A 350 -2.05 24.50 -2.40
C TYR A 350 -2.61 23.10 -2.24
N TYR A 351 -3.28 22.87 -1.11
CA TYR A 351 -3.95 21.63 -0.79
C TYR A 351 -5.42 21.92 -0.48
N PRO A 352 -6.37 21.13 -1.02
CA PRO A 352 -7.79 21.35 -0.73
C PRO A 352 -8.05 21.22 0.77
N THR A 353 -9.10 21.90 1.27
CA THR A 353 -9.53 21.69 2.65
C THR A 353 -9.91 20.23 2.90
N PHE A 354 -9.76 19.81 4.15
CA PHE A 354 -9.91 18.43 4.58
C PHE A 354 -11.18 17.77 4.03
N GLY A 355 -11.02 16.58 3.44
CA GLY A 355 -12.13 15.78 2.88
C GLY A 355 -12.64 16.27 1.53
N ASN A 356 -11.98 17.26 0.90
CA ASN A 356 -12.30 17.77 -0.42
C ASN A 356 -11.13 17.59 -1.40
N PHE A 357 -11.39 17.85 -2.67
CA PHE A 357 -10.44 17.77 -3.77
C PHE A 357 -10.59 18.98 -4.69
N PHE A 358 -9.62 19.22 -5.57
CA PHE A 358 -9.81 20.15 -6.67
C PHE A 358 -10.37 19.41 -7.89
N GLY A 359 -11.60 19.75 -8.28
CA GLY A 359 -12.18 19.29 -9.54
C GLY A 359 -11.65 20.09 -10.73
N VAL A 360 -11.26 21.35 -10.50
CA VAL A 360 -10.67 22.25 -11.49
C VAL A 360 -9.60 23.11 -10.84
N VAL A 361 -8.44 23.24 -11.48
CA VAL A 361 -7.35 24.16 -11.12
C VAL A 361 -7.12 25.12 -12.28
N ARG A 362 -7.16 26.43 -12.03
CA ARG A 362 -7.01 27.46 -13.06
C ARG A 362 -6.27 28.72 -12.63
N ASP A 363 -5.65 29.38 -13.60
CA ASP A 363 -5.11 30.74 -13.51
C ASP A 363 -6.03 31.71 -14.26
N GLY A 364 -7.04 32.24 -13.59
CA GLY A 364 -8.01 33.13 -14.22
C GLY A 364 -8.82 32.43 -15.30
N LYS A 365 -8.52 32.72 -16.57
CA LYS A 365 -9.19 32.09 -17.72
C LYS A 365 -8.52 30.79 -18.18
N HIS A 366 -7.32 30.46 -17.68
CA HIS A 366 -6.57 29.30 -18.14
C HIS A 366 -6.75 28.11 -17.20
N VAL A 367 -7.39 27.06 -17.69
CA VAL A 367 -7.47 25.77 -16.98
C VAL A 367 -6.11 25.07 -17.07
N ILE A 368 -5.59 24.67 -15.91
CA ILE A 368 -4.39 23.83 -15.80
C ILE A 368 -4.80 22.37 -15.72
N PHE A 369 -5.74 22.09 -14.82
CA PHE A 369 -6.28 20.77 -14.60
C PHE A 369 -7.80 20.86 -14.51
N GLU A 370 -8.46 19.91 -15.16
CA GLU A 370 -9.88 19.67 -15.05
C GLU A 370 -10.08 18.16 -15.02
N ARG A 371 -10.85 17.72 -14.04
CA ARG A 371 -11.16 16.31 -13.85
C ARG A 371 -11.89 15.76 -15.08
N ASN A 372 -11.34 14.70 -15.66
CA ASN A 372 -11.92 14.01 -16.82
C ASN A 372 -12.71 12.75 -16.45
N LEU A 373 -12.46 12.16 -15.28
CA LEU A 373 -13.12 10.94 -14.80
C LEU A 373 -13.65 11.16 -13.39
N ASP A 374 -14.77 10.51 -13.09
CA ASP A 374 -15.43 10.67 -11.80
C ASP A 374 -14.67 10.01 -10.62
N VAL A 375 -13.60 9.28 -10.89
CA VAL A 375 -12.74 8.68 -9.87
C VAL A 375 -11.41 9.42 -9.68
N GLU A 376 -11.12 10.42 -10.51
CA GLU A 376 -9.89 11.21 -10.41
C GLU A 376 -10.15 12.59 -9.82
N ALA A 377 -9.19 13.14 -9.08
CA ALA A 377 -9.20 14.54 -8.69
C ALA A 377 -7.80 15.03 -8.32
N CYS A 378 -7.62 16.34 -8.33
CA CYS A 378 -6.37 16.96 -7.90
C CYS A 378 -6.34 17.06 -6.37
N VAL A 379 -5.31 16.47 -5.75
CA VAL A 379 -5.08 16.46 -4.29
C VAL A 379 -4.10 17.53 -3.84
N GLY A 380 -3.44 18.19 -4.78
CA GLY A 380 -2.54 19.30 -4.50
C GLY A 380 -1.94 19.88 -5.77
N VAL A 381 -1.51 21.13 -5.70
CA VAL A 381 -0.76 21.76 -6.78
C VAL A 381 0.42 22.56 -6.23
N HIS A 382 1.58 22.39 -6.84
CA HIS A 382 2.80 23.12 -6.53
C HIS A 382 3.11 24.11 -7.65
N PHE A 383 3.31 25.38 -7.31
CA PHE A 383 3.79 26.40 -8.22
C PHE A 383 5.22 26.79 -7.89
N TYR A 384 6.07 26.74 -8.90
CA TYR A 384 7.47 27.13 -8.78
C TYR A 384 7.63 28.52 -9.41
N ASN A 385 8.10 29.45 -8.59
CA ASN A 385 8.14 30.85 -8.92
C ASN A 385 9.54 31.28 -9.36
N LYS A 386 9.62 32.03 -10.46
CA LYS A 386 10.79 32.77 -10.91
C LYS A 386 10.49 34.26 -10.78
N ASP A 387 11.32 35.03 -10.11
CA ASP A 387 11.15 36.48 -9.97
C ASP A 387 9.74 36.89 -9.46
N LYS A 388 9.23 36.14 -8.48
CA LYS A 388 7.87 36.27 -7.90
C LYS A 388 6.72 35.97 -8.87
N GLN A 389 6.99 35.45 -10.05
CA GLN A 389 5.99 35.00 -11.01
C GLN A 389 5.93 33.48 -11.10
N ARG A 390 4.72 32.92 -11.14
CA ARG A 390 4.49 31.48 -11.33
C ARG A 390 4.99 31.06 -12.71
N PHE A 391 5.96 30.15 -12.74
CA PHE A 391 6.60 29.72 -13.97
C PHE A 391 6.31 28.25 -14.30
N LEU A 392 6.34 27.36 -13.31
CA LEU A 392 6.02 25.94 -13.46
C LEU A 392 4.91 25.52 -12.50
N ALA A 393 4.16 24.48 -12.86
CA ALA A 393 3.17 23.85 -12.00
C ALA A 393 3.26 22.33 -12.04
N ASP A 394 3.22 21.69 -10.88
CA ASP A 394 3.07 20.24 -10.70
C ASP A 394 1.71 19.98 -10.03
N VAL A 395 0.80 19.37 -10.76
CA VAL A 395 -0.54 19.02 -10.30
C VAL A 395 -0.54 17.56 -9.87
N LEU A 396 -0.78 17.32 -8.58
CA LEU A 396 -0.88 15.99 -8.01
C LEU A 396 -2.28 15.44 -8.24
N VAL A 397 -2.39 14.44 -9.11
CA VAL A 397 -3.66 13.79 -9.47
C VAL A 397 -3.77 12.46 -8.77
N TYR A 398 -4.79 12.33 -7.92
CA TYR A 398 -5.23 11.04 -7.41
C TYR A 398 -6.07 10.34 -8.47
N SER A 399 -5.78 9.07 -8.67
CA SER A 399 -6.53 8.14 -9.51
C SER A 399 -6.32 6.74 -8.93
N PRO A 400 -7.37 5.92 -8.74
CA PRO A 400 -7.21 4.59 -8.16
C PRO A 400 -6.21 3.70 -8.90
N HIS A 401 -6.12 3.86 -10.22
CA HIS A 401 -5.28 3.01 -11.08
C HIS A 401 -4.02 3.70 -11.58
N ASN A 402 -3.98 5.04 -11.57
CA ASN A 402 -2.88 5.79 -12.17
C ASN A 402 -2.61 7.13 -11.45
N PRO A 403 -2.21 7.11 -10.16
CA PRO A 403 -1.80 8.32 -9.47
C PRO A 403 -0.59 8.93 -10.19
N ARG A 404 -0.65 10.24 -10.46
CA ARG A 404 0.34 10.89 -11.33
C ARG A 404 0.54 12.36 -10.98
N SER A 405 1.64 12.90 -11.51
CA SER A 405 1.88 14.34 -11.60
C SER A 405 1.61 14.81 -13.02
N GLU A 406 0.85 15.90 -13.17
CA GLU A 406 0.72 16.62 -14.43
C GLU A 406 1.56 17.90 -14.37
N TYR A 407 2.48 18.02 -15.31
CA TYR A 407 3.48 19.08 -15.32
C TYR A 407 3.11 20.16 -16.33
N HIS A 408 3.19 21.42 -15.93
CA HIS A 408 2.85 22.56 -16.78
C HIS A 408 3.91 23.66 -16.69
N VAL A 409 4.06 24.41 -17.79
CA VAL A 409 4.87 25.63 -17.88
C VAL A 409 3.99 26.81 -18.26
N LYS A 410 4.25 27.96 -17.67
CA LYS A 410 3.62 29.23 -18.04
C LYS A 410 4.49 29.98 -19.05
N ARG A 411 3.96 30.21 -20.25
CA ARG A 411 4.62 31.01 -21.31
C ARG A 411 3.65 32.06 -21.84
N ASN A 412 4.10 33.31 -21.91
CA ASN A 412 3.29 34.44 -22.39
C ASN A 412 1.91 34.52 -21.69
N GLY A 413 1.90 34.30 -20.37
CA GLY A 413 0.67 34.33 -19.57
C GLY A 413 -0.18 33.06 -19.61
N ARG A 414 0.10 32.10 -20.51
CA ARG A 414 -0.69 30.88 -20.70
C ARG A 414 0.01 29.65 -20.16
N TRP A 415 -0.75 28.75 -19.56
CA TRP A 415 -0.28 27.43 -19.10
C TRP A 415 -0.37 26.40 -20.23
N SER A 416 0.69 25.60 -20.37
CA SER A 416 0.75 24.50 -21.31
C SER A 416 1.31 23.26 -20.62
N PRO A 417 0.74 22.05 -20.86
CA PRO A 417 1.30 20.82 -20.35
C PRO A 417 2.66 20.54 -20.98
N VAL A 418 3.55 19.90 -20.21
CA VAL A 418 4.88 19.47 -20.65
C VAL A 418 5.18 18.07 -20.11
N SER A 419 6.15 17.38 -20.73
CA SER A 419 6.64 16.11 -20.18
C SER A 419 7.45 16.36 -18.91
N LYS A 420 7.57 15.32 -18.07
CA LYS A 420 8.43 15.35 -16.87
C LYS A 420 9.85 15.79 -17.18
N GLY A 421 10.45 15.28 -18.26
CA GLY A 421 11.82 15.64 -18.65
C GLY A 421 11.97 17.13 -18.98
N VAL A 422 11.01 17.71 -19.71
CA VAL A 422 11.00 19.15 -20.01
C VAL A 422 10.80 19.96 -18.73
N PHE A 423 9.91 19.53 -17.85
CA PHE A 423 9.67 20.18 -16.56
C PHE A 423 10.92 20.20 -15.69
N THR A 424 11.59 19.06 -15.51
CA THR A 424 12.85 18.96 -14.73
C THR A 424 13.94 19.84 -15.32
N ASN A 425 14.09 19.87 -16.66
CA ASN A 425 15.08 20.73 -17.31
C ASN A 425 14.80 22.21 -17.07
N LEU A 426 13.54 22.64 -17.14
CA LEU A 426 13.14 24.02 -16.83
C LEU A 426 13.31 24.34 -15.35
N MET A 427 13.03 23.38 -14.46
CA MET A 427 13.23 23.53 -13.03
C MET A 427 14.70 23.78 -12.68
N ASN A 428 15.63 23.08 -13.35
CA ASN A 428 17.07 23.27 -13.16
C ASN A 428 17.58 24.62 -13.70
N GLN A 429 16.77 25.35 -14.48
CA GLN A 429 17.08 26.68 -15.01
C GLN A 429 16.45 27.81 -14.18
N LEU A 430 15.64 27.46 -13.17
CA LEU A 430 15.15 28.38 -12.14
C LEU A 430 16.18 28.50 -11.03
#